data_AF-A0A0C9YK52-F1
#
_entry.id   AF-A0A0C9YK52-F1
#
_cell.length_a   1.000
_cell.length_b   1.000
_cell.length_c   1.000
_cell.angle_alpha   90.00
_cell.angle_beta   90.00
_cell.angle_gamma   90.00
#
_symmetry.space_group_name_H-M   'P 1'
#
loop_
_entity.id
_entity.type
_entity.pdbx_description
1 polymer ?
#
loop_
_entity_poly.entity_id
_entity_poly.type
_entity_poly.pdbx_seq_one_letter_code
_entity_poly.pdbx_strand_id
1 'polypeptide(L)'
;MTGISSTDYTLAAAICATVPAVALKLSGSSNLDYIPSVGYSSWPLSSVISFKYANNAAQILQESYAKHKGAPFKVPILNRWIVVVGRQHLGDIKQSTDDELSLIEAANGSAKVDYLIGPEINSNPYHISVARIHPARNLGLYYPNVKDEVHAAFEELLDLKDNVWKSVPAVQTVWEIVSRASNRVFVGLPLCRDDGWIDLNSRFAVDVATDANISNMFRRLTYVFQRMPPTAMVQFMTTLVCSTPSGSPN
;
A
#
# COMPACT_ATOMS: atom_id res chain seq x y z
N MET A 1 27.21 -36.97 -18.47
CA MET A 1 27.62 -35.64 -18.97
C MET A 1 26.96 -35.41 -20.32
N THR A 2 25.72 -34.93 -20.33
CA THR A 2 25.00 -34.57 -21.57
C THR A 2 25.29 -33.11 -21.87
N GLY A 3 26.09 -32.87 -22.91
CA GLY A 3 26.45 -31.51 -23.35
C GLY A 3 25.21 -30.79 -23.86
N ILE A 4 24.88 -29.67 -23.20
CA ILE A 4 23.84 -28.73 -23.64
C ILE A 4 24.28 -28.16 -24.99
N SER A 5 23.43 -28.28 -26.02
CA SER A 5 23.79 -27.95 -27.41
C SER A 5 23.84 -26.43 -27.61
N SER A 6 24.67 -25.94 -28.55
CA SER A 6 24.75 -24.53 -28.95
C SER A 6 23.39 -23.94 -29.38
N THR A 7 22.50 -24.78 -29.90
CA THR A 7 21.10 -24.44 -30.21
C THR A 7 20.26 -24.13 -28.96
N ASP A 8 20.55 -24.74 -27.81
CA ASP A 8 19.80 -24.48 -26.57
C ASP A 8 20.16 -23.12 -25.97
N TYR A 9 21.43 -22.71 -26.09
CA TYR A 9 21.88 -21.38 -25.67
C TYR A 9 21.31 -20.26 -26.53
N THR A 10 21.22 -20.48 -27.84
CA THR A 10 20.62 -19.49 -28.76
C THR A 10 19.11 -19.38 -28.58
N LEU A 11 18.41 -20.50 -28.32
CA LEU A 11 16.99 -20.49 -27.98
C LEU A 11 16.75 -19.81 -26.63
N ALA A 12 17.55 -20.12 -25.61
CA ALA A 12 17.46 -19.48 -24.30
C ALA A 12 17.74 -17.97 -24.37
N ALA A 13 18.75 -17.55 -25.13
CA ALA A 13 19.05 -16.13 -25.34
C ALA A 13 17.92 -15.40 -26.10
N ALA A 14 17.34 -16.04 -27.11
CA ALA A 14 16.20 -15.49 -27.85
C ALA A 14 14.95 -15.35 -26.96
N ILE A 15 14.68 -16.32 -26.09
CA ILE A 15 13.57 -16.27 -25.12
C ILE A 15 13.83 -15.19 -24.05
N CYS A 16 15.05 -15.10 -23.53
CA CYS A 16 15.46 -14.05 -22.60
C CYS A 16 15.40 -12.64 -23.19
N ALA A 17 15.49 -12.47 -24.51
CA ALA A 17 15.35 -11.16 -25.16
C ALA A 17 13.89 -10.85 -25.55
N THR A 18 13.17 -11.84 -26.08
CA THR A 18 11.82 -11.64 -26.63
C THR A 18 10.73 -11.59 -25.56
N VAL A 19 10.83 -12.39 -24.49
CA VAL A 19 9.84 -12.37 -23.39
C VAL A 19 9.85 -11.02 -22.67
N PRO A 20 11.00 -10.42 -22.30
CA PRO A 20 11.01 -9.07 -21.77
C PRO A 20 10.59 -8.01 -22.78
N ALA A 21 10.96 -8.12 -24.05
CA ALA A 21 10.56 -7.15 -25.08
C ALA A 21 9.04 -7.14 -25.33
N VAL A 22 8.42 -8.33 -25.35
CA VAL A 22 6.96 -8.50 -25.48
C VAL A 22 6.25 -8.08 -24.20
N ALA A 23 6.80 -8.43 -23.03
CA ALA A 23 6.30 -7.95 -21.74
C ALA A 23 6.35 -6.41 -21.68
N LEU A 24 7.45 -5.78 -22.09
CA LEU A 24 7.59 -4.31 -22.16
C LEU A 24 6.59 -3.67 -23.12
N LYS A 25 6.36 -4.27 -24.30
CA LYS A 25 5.33 -3.80 -25.25
C LYS A 25 3.91 -3.96 -24.71
N LEU A 26 3.62 -5.04 -23.99
CA LEU A 26 2.29 -5.31 -23.44
C LEU A 26 2.03 -4.51 -22.15
N SER A 27 3.06 -4.15 -21.38
CA SER A 27 2.95 -3.26 -20.22
C SER A 27 2.65 -1.81 -20.58
N GLY A 28 2.84 -1.44 -21.84
CA GLY A 28 2.42 -0.17 -22.41
C GLY A 28 0.89 -0.08 -22.53
N SER A 29 0.21 -0.02 -21.41
CA SER A 29 -1.19 0.39 -21.36
C SER A 29 -1.39 1.32 -20.19
N SER A 30 -1.03 2.58 -20.36
CA SER A 30 -1.65 3.63 -19.58
C SER A 30 -1.69 4.90 -20.41
N ASN A 31 -2.84 5.56 -20.43
CA ASN A 31 -3.08 6.90 -20.96
C ASN A 31 -2.30 7.99 -20.17
N LEU A 32 -1.11 7.65 -19.66
CA LEU A 32 -0.26 8.41 -18.74
C LEU A 32 1.19 8.44 -19.24
N ASP A 33 1.47 7.97 -20.45
CA ASP A 33 2.83 7.91 -21.01
C ASP A 33 3.42 9.30 -21.28
N TYR A 34 2.57 10.32 -21.42
CA TYR A 34 2.98 11.72 -21.52
C TYR A 34 3.45 12.31 -20.16
N ILE A 35 3.15 11.65 -19.04
CA ILE A 35 3.55 12.11 -17.70
C ILE A 35 4.93 11.52 -17.35
N PRO A 36 5.90 12.35 -16.93
CA PRO A 36 7.22 11.87 -16.58
C PRO A 36 7.16 10.89 -15.41
N SER A 37 7.79 9.71 -15.58
CA SER A 37 7.89 8.70 -14.53
C SER A 37 9.12 8.91 -13.66
N VAL A 38 8.97 8.70 -12.36
CA VAL A 38 10.09 8.66 -11.42
C VAL A 38 10.90 7.40 -11.65
N GLY A 39 12.19 7.57 -11.96
CA GLY A 39 13.11 6.50 -12.30
C GLY A 39 12.83 5.90 -13.69
N TYR A 40 12.49 4.61 -13.74
CA TYR A 40 12.33 3.85 -14.98
C TYR A 40 10.84 3.63 -15.30
N SER A 41 10.46 3.90 -16.56
CA SER A 41 9.12 3.60 -17.09
C SER A 41 8.92 2.12 -17.46
N SER A 42 10.03 1.41 -17.73
CA SER A 42 10.05 0.02 -18.19
C SER A 42 9.72 -1.01 -17.08
N TRP A 43 8.92 -2.02 -17.43
CA TRP A 43 8.36 -3.07 -16.55
C TRP A 43 9.25 -4.29 -16.25
N PRO A 44 10.52 -4.09 -15.87
CA PRO A 44 10.86 -4.73 -14.60
C PRO A 44 11.49 -3.76 -13.59
N LEU A 45 12.04 -2.65 -14.10
CA LEU A 45 12.72 -1.65 -13.29
C LEU A 45 11.73 -0.83 -12.45
N SER A 46 10.49 -0.65 -12.91
CA SER A 46 9.42 -0.01 -12.13
C SER A 46 9.03 -0.81 -10.87
N SER A 47 9.17 -2.15 -10.88
CA SER A 47 8.93 -3.00 -9.70
C SER A 47 9.97 -2.73 -8.61
N VAL A 48 11.25 -2.59 -8.99
CA VAL A 48 12.34 -2.22 -8.05
C VAL A 48 12.05 -0.88 -7.38
N ILE A 49 11.57 0.09 -8.17
CA ILE A 49 11.17 1.41 -7.65
C ILE A 49 9.95 1.28 -6.73
N SER A 50 8.99 0.42 -7.05
CA SER A 50 7.81 0.17 -6.20
C SER A 50 8.22 -0.34 -4.80
N PHE A 51 9.20 -1.25 -4.72
CA PHE A 51 9.74 -1.71 -3.44
C PHE A 51 10.55 -0.66 -2.71
N LYS A 52 11.36 0.13 -3.44
CA LYS A 52 12.06 1.29 -2.84
C LYS A 52 11.08 2.32 -2.31
N TYR A 53 9.97 2.55 -3.01
CA TYR A 53 8.89 3.44 -2.60
C TYR A 53 8.19 2.94 -1.33
N ALA A 54 7.94 1.63 -1.20
CA ALA A 54 7.36 1.07 0.02
C ALA A 54 8.24 1.35 1.26
N ASN A 55 9.56 1.32 1.12
CA ASN A 55 10.49 1.56 2.24
C ASN A 55 10.87 3.03 2.43
N ASN A 56 10.82 3.85 1.38
CA ASN A 56 11.36 5.21 1.40
C ASN A 56 10.59 6.18 0.49
N ALA A 57 9.26 6.19 0.63
CA ALA A 57 8.38 7.05 -0.16
C ALA A 57 8.72 8.53 -0.02
N ALA A 58 9.00 9.00 1.21
CA ALA A 58 9.25 10.41 1.48
C ALA A 58 10.45 10.97 0.70
N GLN A 59 11.58 10.25 0.70
CA GLN A 59 12.76 10.65 -0.07
C GLN A 59 12.47 10.66 -1.57
N ILE A 60 11.83 9.61 -2.10
CA ILE A 60 11.53 9.50 -3.53
C ILE A 60 10.59 10.64 -3.97
N LEU A 61 9.57 10.95 -3.19
CA LEU A 61 8.65 12.06 -3.49
C LEU A 61 9.37 13.41 -3.43
N GLN A 62 10.25 13.62 -2.45
CA GLN A 62 11.01 14.86 -2.31
C GLN A 62 11.97 15.08 -3.48
N GLU A 63 12.75 14.06 -3.87
CA GLU A 63 13.66 14.11 -5.02
C GLU A 63 12.89 14.37 -6.32
N SER A 64 11.74 13.70 -6.47
CA SER A 64 10.89 13.85 -7.66
C SER A 64 10.25 15.23 -7.73
N TYR A 65 9.81 15.78 -6.60
CA TYR A 65 9.30 17.13 -6.50
C TYR A 65 10.36 18.17 -6.86
N ALA A 66 11.58 18.03 -6.31
CA ALA A 66 12.70 18.91 -6.63
C ALA A 66 13.07 18.86 -8.13
N LYS A 67 12.97 17.68 -8.76
CA LYS A 67 13.25 17.47 -10.19
C LYS A 67 12.19 18.07 -11.10
N HIS A 68 10.91 17.93 -10.77
CA HIS A 68 9.80 18.33 -11.66
C HIS A 68 9.23 19.71 -11.32
N LYS A 69 9.65 20.35 -10.22
CA LYS A 69 9.38 21.75 -9.86
C LYS A 69 7.89 22.16 -9.97
N GLY A 70 6.98 21.26 -9.59
CA GLY A 70 5.53 21.48 -9.64
C GLY A 70 4.84 20.91 -10.87
N ALA A 71 5.56 20.49 -11.91
CA ALA A 71 4.97 19.71 -12.99
C ALA A 71 4.50 18.32 -12.48
N PRO A 72 3.41 17.76 -13.03
CA PRO A 72 2.93 16.45 -12.62
C PRO A 72 3.95 15.35 -12.97
N PHE A 73 4.06 14.36 -12.09
CA PHE A 73 4.91 13.18 -12.31
C PHE A 73 4.22 11.92 -11.78
N LYS A 74 4.60 10.74 -12.30
CA LYS A 74 4.04 9.46 -11.88
C LYS A 74 5.05 8.59 -11.14
N VAL A 75 4.60 7.94 -10.07
CA VAL A 75 5.40 7.02 -9.24
C VAL A 75 4.76 5.62 -9.28
N PRO A 76 5.52 4.56 -9.55
CA PRO A 76 4.99 3.22 -9.52
C PRO A 76 4.86 2.75 -8.07
N ILE A 77 3.66 2.30 -7.70
CA ILE A 77 3.42 1.51 -6.49
C ILE A 77 3.20 0.04 -6.87
N LEU A 78 3.02 -0.82 -5.86
CA LEU A 78 3.04 -2.28 -6.03
C LEU A 78 2.13 -2.80 -7.15
N ASN A 79 0.97 -2.18 -7.39
CA ASN A 79 -0.01 -2.60 -8.40
C ASN A 79 -0.43 -1.52 -9.42
N ARG A 80 -0.08 -0.25 -9.23
CA ARG A 80 -0.59 0.87 -10.05
C ARG A 80 0.41 2.02 -10.10
N TRP A 81 0.10 3.01 -10.91
CA TRP A 81 0.82 4.28 -10.91
C TRP A 81 0.02 5.30 -10.08
N ILE A 82 0.72 6.04 -9.22
CA ILE A 82 0.16 7.24 -8.58
C ILE A 82 0.69 8.44 -9.32
N VAL A 83 -0.19 9.34 -9.74
CA VAL A 83 0.19 10.63 -10.32
C VAL A 83 0.20 11.67 -9.20
N VAL A 84 1.36 12.29 -8.99
CA VAL A 84 1.51 13.43 -8.08
C VAL A 84 1.38 14.69 -8.90
N VAL A 85 0.44 15.55 -8.51
CA VAL A 85 0.19 16.84 -9.15
C VAL A 85 0.71 17.98 -8.29
N GLY A 86 1.12 19.07 -8.93
CA GLY A 86 1.52 20.29 -8.23
C GLY A 86 0.34 21.02 -7.58
N ARG A 87 0.66 21.88 -6.61
CA ARG A 87 -0.32 22.65 -5.83
C ARG A 87 -1.26 23.49 -6.70
N GLN A 88 -0.83 23.91 -7.88
CA GLN A 88 -1.62 24.71 -8.81
C GLN A 88 -2.90 24.00 -9.30
N HIS A 89 -2.95 22.67 -9.27
CA HIS A 89 -4.11 21.88 -9.69
C HIS A 89 -5.05 21.51 -8.54
N LEU A 90 -4.81 22.00 -7.31
CA LEU A 90 -5.68 21.70 -6.17
C LEU A 90 -7.11 22.23 -6.35
N GLY A 91 -7.27 23.35 -7.06
CA GLY A 91 -8.59 23.90 -7.38
C GLY A 91 -9.40 22.93 -8.23
N ASP A 92 -8.78 22.40 -9.28
CA ASP A 92 -9.38 21.44 -10.21
C ASP A 92 -9.79 20.16 -9.47
N ILE A 93 -8.87 19.57 -8.70
CA ILE A 93 -9.13 18.33 -7.93
C ILE A 93 -10.27 18.51 -6.93
N LYS A 94 -10.36 19.68 -6.30
CA LYS A 94 -11.43 19.96 -5.33
C LYS A 94 -12.79 20.10 -6.01
N GLN A 95 -12.82 20.50 -7.28
CA GLN A 95 -14.05 20.71 -8.05
C GLN A 95 -14.46 19.48 -8.86
N SER A 96 -13.56 18.53 -9.09
CA SER A 96 -13.84 17.28 -9.79
C SER A 96 -14.98 16.50 -9.14
N THR A 97 -15.78 15.86 -9.99
CA THR A 97 -16.84 14.95 -9.55
C THR A 97 -16.27 13.58 -9.22
N ASP A 98 -17.04 12.77 -8.49
CA ASP A 98 -16.66 11.38 -8.20
C ASP A 98 -16.56 10.52 -9.48
N ASP A 99 -17.26 10.90 -10.56
CA ASP A 99 -17.14 10.23 -11.88
C ASP A 99 -15.78 10.49 -12.55
N GLU A 100 -15.14 11.61 -12.25
CA GLU A 100 -13.81 11.97 -12.76
C GLU A 100 -12.69 11.51 -11.82
N LEU A 101 -12.86 11.71 -10.51
CA LEU A 101 -11.88 11.39 -9.46
C LEU A 101 -12.53 10.74 -8.24
N SER A 102 -12.75 9.42 -8.31
CA SER A 102 -13.35 8.65 -7.20
C SER A 102 -12.34 8.26 -6.12
N LEU A 103 -12.58 8.74 -4.89
CA LEU A 103 -11.85 8.27 -3.70
C LEU A 103 -12.18 6.81 -3.36
N ILE A 104 -13.43 6.37 -3.60
CA ILE A 104 -13.89 5.02 -3.27
C ILE A 104 -13.18 3.99 -4.16
N GLU A 105 -13.13 4.24 -5.47
CA GLU A 105 -12.40 3.36 -6.40
C GLU A 105 -10.90 3.36 -6.11
N ALA A 106 -10.32 4.53 -5.81
CA ALA A 106 -8.93 4.63 -5.43
C ALA A 106 -8.64 3.83 -4.15
N ALA A 107 -9.47 3.93 -3.11
CA ALA A 107 -9.36 3.19 -1.87
C ALA A 107 -9.46 1.68 -2.11
N ASN A 108 -10.47 1.23 -2.87
CA ASN A 108 -10.65 -0.18 -3.21
C ASN A 108 -9.47 -0.73 -4.04
N GLY A 109 -8.92 0.08 -4.94
CA GLY A 109 -7.74 -0.29 -5.71
C GLY A 109 -6.47 -0.47 -4.86
N SER A 110 -6.32 0.27 -3.75
CA SER A 110 -5.16 0.15 -2.85
C SER A 110 -5.36 -0.90 -1.77
N ALA A 111 -6.45 -0.79 -1.03
CA ALA A 111 -6.71 -1.53 0.18
C ALA A 111 -7.64 -2.73 -0.03
N LYS A 112 -8.11 -2.97 -1.27
CA LYS A 112 -8.99 -4.10 -1.61
C LYS A 112 -10.21 -4.19 -0.68
N VAL A 113 -10.81 -3.04 -0.39
CA VAL A 113 -11.89 -2.84 0.59
C VAL A 113 -13.02 -3.86 0.40
N ASP A 114 -13.51 -4.07 -0.83
CA ASP A 114 -14.60 -5.02 -1.08
C ASP A 114 -14.26 -6.45 -0.69
N TYR A 115 -12.99 -6.84 -0.85
CA TYR A 115 -12.52 -8.19 -0.64
C TYR A 115 -12.05 -8.43 0.81
N LEU A 116 -11.40 -7.45 1.44
CA LEU A 116 -10.79 -7.60 2.77
C LEU A 116 -11.68 -7.10 3.91
N ILE A 117 -12.58 -6.14 3.66
CA ILE A 117 -13.43 -5.54 4.69
C ILE A 117 -14.90 -5.91 4.44
N GLY A 118 -15.35 -5.75 3.19
CA GLY A 118 -16.69 -6.10 2.74
C GLY A 118 -17.25 -5.12 1.71
N PRO A 119 -18.06 -5.60 0.75
CA PRO A 119 -18.61 -4.77 -0.34
C PRO A 119 -19.59 -3.69 0.14
N GLU A 120 -20.18 -3.85 1.33
CA GLU A 120 -21.10 -2.89 1.95
C GLU A 120 -20.41 -1.55 2.26
N ILE A 121 -19.09 -1.58 2.52
CA ILE A 121 -18.31 -0.39 2.82
C ILE A 121 -18.30 0.57 1.63
N ASN A 122 -18.11 0.05 0.41
CA ASN A 122 -18.08 0.89 -0.79
C ASN A 122 -19.49 1.16 -1.35
N SER A 123 -20.39 0.19 -1.28
CA SER A 123 -21.75 0.34 -1.82
C SER A 123 -22.65 1.25 -0.97
N ASN A 124 -22.38 1.38 0.33
CA ASN A 124 -23.06 2.30 1.21
C ASN A 124 -22.05 3.08 2.10
N PRO A 125 -21.44 4.15 1.58
CA PRO A 125 -20.37 4.88 2.25
C PRO A 125 -20.84 5.82 3.38
N TYR A 126 -21.91 5.46 4.12
CA TYR A 126 -22.45 6.27 5.21
C TYR A 126 -21.40 6.60 6.28
N HIS A 127 -20.50 5.66 6.55
CA HIS A 127 -19.43 5.75 7.54
C HIS A 127 -18.50 6.95 7.30
N ILE A 128 -18.27 7.36 6.04
CA ILE A 128 -17.45 8.53 5.68
C ILE A 128 -18.11 9.81 6.20
N SER A 129 -19.41 9.97 5.95
CA SER A 129 -20.16 11.13 6.39
C SER A 129 -20.25 11.19 7.91
N VAL A 130 -20.47 10.05 8.56
CA VAL A 130 -20.56 9.94 10.03
C VAL A 130 -19.23 10.33 10.66
N ALA A 131 -18.12 9.75 10.21
CA ALA A 131 -16.79 10.02 10.74
C ALA A 131 -16.36 11.49 10.56
N ARG A 132 -16.79 12.16 9.48
CA ARG A 132 -16.46 13.58 9.24
C ARG A 132 -17.35 14.54 10.01
N ILE A 133 -18.65 14.27 10.06
CA ILE A 133 -19.63 15.25 10.53
C ILE A 133 -19.86 15.13 12.03
N HIS A 134 -20.02 13.91 12.56
CA HIS A 134 -20.45 13.72 13.93
C HIS A 134 -19.41 14.15 14.97
N PRO A 135 -18.12 13.77 14.87
CA PRO A 135 -17.10 14.22 15.82
C PRO A 135 -16.91 15.74 15.78
N ALA A 136 -16.90 16.34 14.59
CA ALA A 136 -16.68 17.77 14.42
C ALA A 136 -17.82 18.61 15.01
N ARG A 137 -19.08 18.20 14.82
CA ARG A 137 -20.25 18.94 15.35
C ARG A 137 -20.45 18.76 16.85
N ASN A 138 -20.04 17.62 17.40
CA ASN A 138 -20.26 17.28 18.81
C ASN A 138 -18.97 17.32 19.63
N LEU A 139 -17.94 18.00 19.14
CA LEU A 139 -16.64 18.08 19.81
C LEU A 139 -16.76 18.57 21.26
N GLY A 140 -17.62 19.56 21.51
CA GLY A 140 -17.86 20.07 22.87
C GLY A 140 -18.44 19.02 23.83
N LEU A 141 -19.18 18.04 23.32
CA LEU A 141 -19.73 16.94 24.10
C LEU A 141 -18.68 15.86 24.38
N TYR A 142 -17.80 15.58 23.41
CA TYR A 142 -16.76 14.57 23.56
C TYR A 142 -15.52 15.07 24.30
N TYR A 143 -15.23 16.37 24.24
CA TYR A 143 -14.00 16.96 24.76
C TYR A 143 -13.72 16.61 26.23
N PRO A 144 -14.67 16.70 27.17
CA PRO A 144 -14.41 16.32 28.55
C PRO A 144 -13.96 14.86 28.69
N ASN A 145 -14.61 13.95 27.96
CA ASN A 145 -14.29 12.52 28.01
C ASN A 145 -12.93 12.21 27.37
N VAL A 146 -12.61 12.87 26.25
CA VAL A 146 -11.32 12.73 25.58
C VAL A 146 -10.20 13.29 26.46
N LYS A 147 -10.41 14.47 27.06
CA LYS A 147 -9.45 15.10 27.97
C LYS A 147 -9.16 14.18 29.16
N ASP A 148 -10.22 13.68 29.81
CA ASP A 148 -10.13 12.73 30.92
C ASP A 148 -9.33 11.48 30.53
N GLU A 149 -9.64 10.87 29.38
CA GLU A 149 -8.93 9.68 28.92
C GLU A 149 -7.47 9.94 28.56
N VAL A 150 -7.17 11.07 27.93
CA VAL A 150 -5.80 11.48 27.62
C VAL A 150 -5.01 11.63 28.93
N HIS A 151 -5.54 12.35 29.93
CA HIS A 151 -4.87 12.48 31.23
C HIS A 151 -4.60 11.12 31.89
N ALA A 152 -5.61 10.24 31.93
CA ALA A 152 -5.45 8.90 32.48
C ALA A 152 -4.38 8.09 31.73
N ALA A 153 -4.39 8.12 30.40
CA ALA A 153 -3.40 7.42 29.58
C ALA A 153 -1.98 7.97 29.77
N PHE A 154 -1.82 9.29 29.93
CA PHE A 154 -0.52 9.89 30.24
C PHE A 154 -0.01 9.46 31.62
N GLU A 155 -0.86 9.47 32.66
CA GLU A 155 -0.50 9.05 34.01
C GLU A 155 -0.10 7.56 34.07
N GLU A 156 -0.85 6.70 33.37
CA GLU A 156 -0.62 5.26 33.33
C GLU A 156 0.62 4.88 32.48
N LEU A 157 0.73 5.42 31.25
CA LEU A 157 1.76 4.97 30.29
C LEU A 157 3.12 5.63 30.50
N LEU A 158 3.17 6.83 31.07
CA LEU A 158 4.43 7.48 31.43
C LEU A 158 4.84 7.24 32.89
N ASP A 159 3.97 6.59 33.68
CA ASP A 159 4.19 6.32 35.10
C ASP A 159 4.66 7.58 35.85
N LEU A 160 3.85 8.64 35.77
CA LEU A 160 4.14 9.99 36.26
C LEU A 160 4.17 10.12 37.80
N LYS A 161 4.32 9.01 38.53
CA LYS A 161 4.29 8.96 40.00
C LYS A 161 5.55 9.55 40.64
N ASP A 162 6.67 9.48 39.92
CA ASP A 162 7.97 9.93 40.41
C ASP A 162 8.50 11.08 39.55
N ASN A 163 9.06 12.12 40.17
CA ASN A 163 9.68 13.26 39.47
C ASN A 163 11.08 12.92 38.91
N VAL A 164 11.20 11.79 38.21
CA VAL A 164 12.46 11.25 37.68
C VAL A 164 12.36 11.13 36.16
N TRP A 165 13.46 11.44 35.46
CA TRP A 165 13.55 11.25 34.01
C TRP A 165 13.43 9.77 33.64
N LYS A 166 12.50 9.46 32.73
CA LYS A 166 12.25 8.11 32.21
C LYS A 166 12.37 8.09 30.69
N SER A 167 12.99 7.03 30.16
CA SER A 167 12.99 6.75 28.73
C SER A 167 11.75 5.92 28.39
N VAL A 168 10.98 6.36 27.40
CA VAL A 168 9.75 5.69 26.95
C VAL A 168 9.77 5.51 25.43
N PRO A 169 9.14 4.45 24.90
CA PRO A 169 9.03 4.24 23.46
C PRO A 169 8.02 5.23 22.86
N ALA A 170 8.46 6.46 22.58
CA ALA A 170 7.61 7.60 22.23
C ALA A 170 6.53 7.30 21.18
N VAL A 171 6.88 6.59 20.09
CA VAL A 171 5.92 6.26 19.02
C VAL A 171 4.82 5.32 19.52
N GLN A 172 5.19 4.26 20.22
CA GLN A 172 4.24 3.28 20.75
C GLN A 172 3.33 3.93 21.82
N THR A 173 3.93 4.70 22.73
CA THR A 173 3.19 5.41 23.78
C THR A 173 2.18 6.41 23.20
N VAL A 174 2.60 7.25 22.26
CA VAL A 174 1.68 8.22 21.62
C VAL A 174 0.58 7.51 20.87
N TRP A 175 0.92 6.43 20.16
CA TRP A 175 -0.06 5.67 19.39
C TRP A 175 -1.12 5.01 20.29
N GLU A 176 -0.73 4.51 21.46
CA GLU A 176 -1.67 3.96 22.45
C GLU A 176 -2.56 5.04 23.06
N ILE A 177 -1.99 6.20 23.45
CA ILE A 177 -2.76 7.36 23.94
C ILE A 177 -3.81 7.80 22.90
N VAL A 178 -3.43 7.92 21.64
CA VAL A 178 -4.33 8.32 20.54
C VAL A 178 -5.40 7.27 20.30
N SER A 179 -5.06 5.98 20.38
CA SER A 179 -6.02 4.88 20.23
C SER A 179 -7.06 4.88 21.34
N ARG A 180 -6.64 5.01 22.59
CA ARG A 180 -7.54 5.13 23.76
C ARG A 180 -8.45 6.35 23.64
N ALA A 181 -7.90 7.51 23.32
CA ALA A 181 -8.66 8.75 23.15
C ALA A 181 -9.70 8.65 22.03
N SER A 182 -9.35 8.03 20.90
CA SER A 182 -10.28 7.80 19.79
C SER A 182 -11.37 6.80 20.18
N ASN A 183 -10.99 5.68 20.79
CA ASN A 183 -11.92 4.66 21.27
C ASN A 183 -12.86 5.21 22.34
N ARG A 184 -12.42 6.16 23.17
CA ARG A 184 -13.29 6.85 24.14
C ARG A 184 -14.48 7.54 23.49
N VAL A 185 -14.31 8.04 22.26
CA VAL A 185 -15.38 8.67 21.47
C VAL A 185 -16.26 7.63 20.79
N PHE A 186 -15.67 6.59 20.20
CA PHE A 186 -16.40 5.64 19.36
C PHE A 186 -17.06 4.50 20.12
N VAL A 187 -16.40 3.96 21.14
CA VAL A 187 -16.87 2.80 21.92
C VAL A 187 -17.07 3.09 23.40
N GLY A 188 -16.44 4.15 23.92
CA GLY A 188 -16.55 4.54 25.32
C GLY A 188 -15.85 3.57 26.28
N LEU A 189 -16.15 3.71 27.58
CA LEU A 189 -15.66 2.79 28.60
C LEU A 189 -16.57 1.56 28.73
N PRO A 190 -16.03 0.40 29.15
CA PRO A 190 -14.62 0.15 29.47
C PRO A 190 -13.75 -0.15 28.25
N LEU A 191 -14.35 -0.39 27.08
CA LEU A 191 -13.69 -0.95 25.90
C LEU A 191 -12.55 -0.08 25.36
N CYS A 192 -12.58 1.24 25.59
CA CYS A 192 -11.50 2.12 25.16
C CYS A 192 -10.16 1.86 25.86
N ARG A 193 -10.15 1.16 27.00
CA ARG A 193 -8.96 0.75 27.77
C ARG A 193 -8.69 -0.75 27.70
N ASP A 194 -9.48 -1.49 26.94
CA ASP A 194 -9.29 -2.92 26.81
C ASP A 194 -8.11 -3.19 25.86
N ASP A 195 -7.04 -3.78 26.38
CA ASP A 195 -5.84 -4.07 25.61
C ASP A 195 -6.13 -4.98 24.41
N GLY A 196 -7.08 -5.93 24.57
CA GLY A 196 -7.51 -6.80 23.48
C GLY A 196 -8.20 -6.04 22.35
N TRP A 197 -9.06 -5.07 22.68
CA TRP A 197 -9.70 -4.19 21.72
C TRP A 197 -8.71 -3.27 21.01
N ILE A 198 -7.76 -2.68 21.75
CA ILE A 198 -6.74 -1.82 21.18
C ILE A 198 -5.85 -2.63 20.22
N ASP A 199 -5.35 -3.79 20.65
CA ASP A 199 -4.53 -4.69 19.83
C ASP A 199 -5.29 -5.17 18.59
N LEU A 200 -6.56 -5.56 18.72
CA LEU A 200 -7.41 -6.01 17.61
C LEU A 200 -7.57 -4.94 16.53
N ASN A 201 -8.00 -3.73 16.88
CA ASN A 201 -8.22 -2.66 15.90
C ASN A 201 -6.93 -2.28 15.16
N SER A 202 -5.84 -2.37 15.88
CA SER A 202 -4.51 -2.00 15.42
C SER A 202 -3.95 -3.01 14.44
N ARG A 203 -4.04 -4.30 14.80
CA ARG A 203 -3.67 -5.40 13.91
C ARG A 203 -4.54 -5.43 12.68
N PHE A 204 -5.85 -5.22 12.84
CA PHE A 204 -6.77 -5.18 11.71
C PHE A 204 -6.31 -4.18 10.62
N ALA A 205 -5.89 -2.97 10.99
CA ALA A 205 -5.40 -1.99 10.04
C ALA A 205 -4.10 -2.45 9.32
N VAL A 206 -3.19 -3.09 10.05
CA VAL A 206 -1.93 -3.62 9.52
C VAL A 206 -2.17 -4.82 8.60
N ASP A 207 -3.06 -5.73 9.00
CA ASP A 207 -3.40 -6.95 8.26
C ASP A 207 -4.07 -6.59 6.93
N VAL A 208 -5.06 -5.68 6.94
CA VAL A 208 -5.70 -5.18 5.71
C VAL A 208 -4.67 -4.57 4.76
N ALA A 209 -3.75 -3.75 5.27
CA ALA A 209 -2.71 -3.15 4.45
C ALA A 209 -1.74 -4.20 3.86
N THR A 210 -1.35 -5.18 4.68
CA THR A 210 -0.42 -6.26 4.29
C THR A 210 -1.05 -7.17 3.25
N ASP A 211 -2.26 -7.66 3.50
CA ASP A 211 -3.01 -8.53 2.60
C ASP A 211 -3.35 -7.85 1.28
N ALA A 212 -3.71 -6.56 1.33
CA ALA A 212 -3.93 -5.79 0.12
C ALA A 212 -2.65 -5.72 -0.72
N ASN A 213 -1.50 -5.45 -0.10
CA ASN A 213 -0.21 -5.40 -0.78
C ASN A 213 0.19 -6.77 -1.37
N ILE A 214 0.02 -7.87 -0.62
CA ILE A 214 0.29 -9.23 -1.09
C ILE A 214 -0.59 -9.57 -2.30
N SER A 215 -1.90 -9.34 -2.19
CA SER A 215 -2.87 -9.57 -3.27
C SER A 215 -2.52 -8.76 -4.52
N ASN A 216 -2.12 -7.50 -4.31
CA ASN A 216 -1.70 -6.59 -5.36
C ASN A 216 -0.43 -7.04 -6.09
N MET A 217 0.55 -7.58 -5.38
CA MET A 217 1.74 -8.19 -5.97
C MET A 217 1.41 -9.47 -6.72
N PHE A 218 0.55 -10.33 -6.16
CA PHE A 218 0.15 -11.59 -6.80
C PHE A 218 -0.57 -11.35 -8.12
N ARG A 219 -1.51 -10.39 -8.17
CA ARG A 219 -2.19 -10.00 -9.42
C ARG A 219 -1.20 -9.50 -10.47
N ARG A 220 -0.16 -8.77 -10.06
CA ARG A 220 0.89 -8.33 -10.98
C ARG A 220 1.65 -9.52 -11.56
N LEU A 221 1.95 -10.53 -10.74
CA LEU A 221 2.63 -11.75 -11.17
C LEU A 221 1.75 -12.62 -12.08
N THR A 222 0.48 -12.84 -11.73
CA THR A 222 -0.45 -13.62 -12.56
C THR A 222 -0.80 -12.93 -13.87
N TYR A 223 -0.91 -11.59 -13.88
CA TYR A 223 -1.05 -10.83 -15.11
C TYR A 223 0.14 -11.00 -16.05
N VAL A 224 1.37 -11.13 -15.52
CA VAL A 224 2.55 -11.49 -16.32
C VAL A 224 2.34 -12.89 -16.92
N PHE A 225 1.99 -13.88 -16.08
CA PHE A 225 1.82 -15.26 -16.52
C PHE A 225 0.70 -15.45 -17.55
N GLN A 226 -0.43 -14.76 -17.41
CA GLN A 226 -1.56 -14.84 -18.35
C GLN A 226 -1.27 -14.18 -19.70
N ARG A 227 -0.36 -13.20 -19.76
CA ARG A 227 0.07 -12.55 -21.00
C ARG A 227 1.33 -13.17 -21.61
N MET A 228 1.96 -14.14 -20.94
CA MET A 228 2.99 -14.94 -21.57
C MET A 228 2.34 -15.84 -22.63
N PRO A 229 2.93 -15.96 -23.83
CA PRO A 229 2.47 -16.95 -24.80
C PRO A 229 2.53 -18.36 -24.18
N PRO A 230 1.60 -19.28 -24.50
CA PRO A 230 1.53 -20.61 -23.87
C PRO A 230 2.84 -21.39 -23.89
N THR A 231 3.66 -21.19 -24.93
CA THR A 231 5.00 -21.77 -25.08
C THR A 231 5.98 -21.32 -24.00
N ALA A 232 5.95 -20.04 -23.62
CA ALA A 232 6.82 -19.48 -22.57
C ALA A 232 6.36 -19.90 -21.16
N MET A 233 5.05 -20.04 -20.93
CA MET A 233 4.51 -20.50 -19.66
C MET A 233 4.89 -21.97 -19.37
N VAL A 234 4.76 -22.85 -20.37
CA VAL A 234 5.17 -24.26 -20.27
C VAL A 234 6.67 -24.34 -19.96
N GLN A 235 7.49 -23.58 -20.67
CA GLN A 235 8.95 -23.61 -20.50
C GLN A 235 9.42 -23.05 -19.15
N PHE A 236 8.75 -22.02 -18.62
CA PHE A 236 9.00 -21.51 -17.26
C PHE A 236 8.65 -22.57 -16.18
N MET A 237 7.49 -23.23 -16.30
CA MET A 237 7.08 -24.30 -15.41
C MET A 237 8.03 -25.50 -15.47
N THR A 238 8.48 -25.90 -16.67
CA THR A 238 9.46 -26.98 -16.85
C THR A 238 10.81 -26.63 -16.22
N THR A 239 11.26 -25.38 -16.34
CA THR A 239 12.53 -24.94 -15.75
C THR A 239 12.46 -24.90 -14.21
N LEU A 240 11.32 -24.49 -13.63
CA LEU A 240 11.11 -24.53 -12.19
C LEU A 240 11.10 -25.95 -11.63
N VAL A 241 10.39 -26.87 -12.31
CA VAL A 241 10.31 -28.30 -11.93
C VAL A 241 11.67 -29.01 -12.12
N CYS A 242 12.47 -28.62 -13.12
CA CYS A 242 13.82 -29.16 -13.31
C CYS A 242 14.87 -28.52 -12.37
N SER A 243 14.54 -27.42 -11.70
CA SER A 243 15.46 -26.72 -10.77
C SER A 243 15.29 -27.12 -9.30
N THR A 244 14.27 -27.91 -8.93
CA THR A 244 14.26 -28.59 -7.64
C THR A 244 15.30 -29.71 -7.65
N PRO A 245 16.35 -29.66 -6.82
CA PRO A 245 17.33 -30.73 -6.76
C PRO A 245 16.60 -31.97 -6.23
N SER A 246 16.55 -33.02 -7.03
CA SER A 246 16.17 -34.35 -6.56
C SER A 246 17.10 -34.70 -5.40
N GLY A 247 16.59 -34.67 -4.17
CA GLY A 247 17.30 -35.23 -3.03
C GLY A 247 17.68 -36.66 -3.38
N SER A 248 18.98 -36.94 -3.42
CA SER A 248 19.50 -38.29 -3.55
C SER A 248 19.12 -39.08 -2.30
N PRO A 249 18.58 -40.29 -2.42
CA PRO A 249 18.49 -41.18 -1.28
C PRO A 249 19.90 -41.73 -0.99
N ASN A 250 20.39 -41.50 0.22
CA ASN A 250 21.34 -42.34 0.94
C ASN A 250 21.05 -42.18 2.43
#